data_AF-A0A8X6WNM6-F1
#
_entry.id   AF-A0A8X6WNM6-F1
#
_cell.length_a   1.000
_cell.length_b   1.000
_cell.length_c   1.000
_cell.angle_alpha   90.00
_cell.angle_beta   90.00
_cell.angle_gamma   90.00
#
_symmetry.space_group_name_H-M   'P 1'
#
loop_
_entity.id
_entity.type
_entity.pdbx_description
1 polymer ?
#
loop_
_entity_poly.entity_id
_entity_poly.type
_entity_poly.pdbx_seq_one_letter_code
_entity_poly.pdbx_strand_id
1 'polypeptide(L)'
;MIINGPSQSGKTHLARRIISEQVCELPIKKVVWCYKIFQPWFYTEKSIKFVSGLPSADEKLDLLILDDLVNNLSSEISQMFTVESHHKNFSVILITQNLFLRVRVARDISLNAHYIILFRNNRDQSQIACFGRQVFPDRSKFFMDTYKKATAEKYQFLLVDYFPTTDEEQR
;
A
#
# COMPACT_ATOMS: atom_id res chain seq x y z
N MET A 1 -4.16 0.08 3.02
CA MET A 1 -3.69 0.69 1.76
C MET A 1 -2.56 -0.14 1.16
N ILE A 2 -2.48 -0.23 -0.17
CA ILE A 2 -1.37 -0.86 -0.89
C ILE A 2 -0.68 0.21 -1.75
N ILE A 3 0.65 0.28 -1.70
CA ILE A 3 1.46 1.12 -2.58
C ILE A 3 2.27 0.21 -3.50
N ASN A 4 1.93 0.21 -4.78
CA ASN A 4 2.51 -0.66 -5.81
C ASN A 4 3.37 0.11 -6.83
N GLY A 5 4.48 -0.50 -7.24
CA GLY A 5 5.35 0.04 -8.29
C GLY A 5 6.75 -0.57 -8.31
N PRO A 6 7.50 -0.45 -9.42
CA PRO A 6 8.84 -1.02 -9.53
C PRO A 6 9.84 -0.38 -8.55
N SER A 7 11.01 -0.98 -8.40
CA SER A 7 12.10 -0.36 -7.63
C SER A 7 12.38 1.08 -8.11
N GLN A 8 12.71 1.97 -7.18
CA GLN A 8 12.98 3.40 -7.44
C GLN A 8 11.79 4.22 -7.96
N SER A 9 10.55 3.70 -7.92
CA SER A 9 9.38 4.43 -8.39
C SER A 9 8.86 5.53 -7.46
N GLY A 10 9.40 5.67 -6.24
CA GLY A 10 8.99 6.70 -5.27
C GLY A 10 8.08 6.20 -4.13
N LYS A 11 7.79 4.90 -4.04
CA LYS A 11 6.87 4.32 -3.03
C LYS A 11 7.22 4.68 -1.58
N THR A 12 8.47 4.43 -1.18
CA THR A 12 8.96 4.71 0.18
C THR A 12 8.88 6.20 0.51
N HIS A 13 9.15 7.06 -0.48
CA HIS A 13 9.03 8.50 -0.32
C HIS A 13 7.56 8.92 -0.10
N LEU A 14 6.62 8.37 -0.88
CA LEU A 14 5.20 8.62 -0.68
C LEU A 14 4.72 8.15 0.70
N ALA A 15 5.11 6.96 1.14
CA ALA A 15 4.74 6.46 2.47
C ALA A 15 5.27 7.38 3.59
N ARG A 16 6.51 7.89 3.47
CA ARG A 16 7.05 8.90 4.40
C ARG A 16 6.25 10.20 4.37
N ARG A 17 5.86 10.68 3.18
CA ARG A 17 5.05 11.89 3.01
C ARG A 17 3.68 11.76 3.68
N ILE A 18 3.04 10.60 3.57
CA ILE A 18 1.76 10.32 4.23
C ILE A 18 1.88 10.46 5.76
N ILE A 19 2.97 9.98 6.34
CA ILE A 19 3.25 10.13 7.79
C ILE A 19 3.48 11.60 8.14
N SER A 20 4.33 12.30 7.39
CA SER A 20 4.73 13.67 7.72
C SER A 20 3.59 14.67 7.55
N GLU A 21 2.76 14.49 6.52
CA GLU A 21 1.65 15.38 6.19
C GLU A 21 0.35 15.00 6.93
N GLN A 22 0.33 13.89 7.67
CA GLN A 22 -0.83 13.42 8.43
C GLN A 22 -2.09 13.33 7.55
N VAL A 23 -1.94 12.73 6.36
CA VAL A 23 -3.00 12.68 5.32
C VAL A 23 -4.17 11.78 5.72
N CYS A 24 -4.07 11.07 6.84
CA CYS A 24 -5.14 10.22 7.38
C CYS A 24 -6.13 11.02 8.21
N GLU A 25 -7.40 10.62 8.20
CA GLU A 25 -8.47 11.25 8.99
C GLU A 25 -8.17 11.23 10.50
N LEU A 26 -7.54 10.14 10.97
CA LEU A 26 -7.11 9.99 12.35
C LEU A 26 -5.63 10.36 12.51
N PRO A 27 -5.26 11.11 13.56
CA PRO A 27 -3.86 11.47 13.82
C PRO A 27 -2.98 10.23 14.01
N ILE A 28 -1.88 10.16 13.25
CA ILE A 28 -0.89 9.09 13.32
C ILE A 28 0.19 9.51 14.34
N LYS A 29 0.21 8.88 15.52
CA LYS A 29 1.20 9.17 16.57
C LYS A 29 2.25 8.08 16.72
N LYS A 30 1.86 6.81 16.50
CA LYS A 30 2.70 5.62 16.67
C LYS A 30 2.83 4.89 15.36
N VAL A 31 3.98 5.07 14.70
CA VAL A 31 4.30 4.39 13.44
C VAL A 31 5.28 3.27 13.69
N VAL A 32 4.96 2.08 13.20
CA VAL A 32 5.88 0.95 13.11
C VAL A 32 6.19 0.69 11.65
N TRP A 33 7.48 0.77 11.29
CA TRP A 33 7.97 0.48 9.95
C TRP A 33 8.78 -0.81 9.95
N CYS A 34 8.18 -1.83 9.36
CA CYS A 34 8.77 -3.15 9.19
C CYS A 34 9.54 -3.21 7.88
N TYR A 35 10.80 -3.65 7.93
CA TYR A 35 11.70 -3.67 6.78
C TYR A 35 12.49 -4.98 6.70
N LYS A 36 12.97 -5.31 5.50
CA LYS A 36 13.87 -6.46 5.28
C LYS A 36 15.35 -6.09 5.40
N ILE A 37 15.75 -4.96 4.80
CA ILE A 37 17.14 -4.48 4.77
C ILE A 37 17.19 -3.08 5.38
N PHE A 38 18.15 -2.86 6.27
CA PHE A 38 18.36 -1.56 6.91
C PHE A 38 18.71 -0.48 5.88
N GLN A 39 18.14 0.72 6.04
CA GLN A 39 18.41 1.87 5.16
C GLN A 39 18.90 3.08 5.97
N PRO A 40 19.93 3.82 5.51
CA PRO A 40 20.52 4.92 6.28
C PRO A 40 19.54 6.03 6.71
N TRP A 41 18.48 6.29 5.94
CA TRP A 41 17.50 7.32 6.30
C TRP A 41 16.69 6.99 7.55
N PHE A 42 16.71 5.74 8.03
CA PHE A 42 16.03 5.38 9.29
C PHE A 42 16.54 6.21 10.47
N TYR A 43 17.82 6.59 10.48
CA TYR A 43 18.38 7.46 11.52
C TYR A 43 17.77 8.87 11.57
N THR A 44 17.20 9.33 10.46
CA THR A 44 16.63 10.68 10.36
C THR A 44 15.18 10.77 10.86
N GLU A 45 14.48 9.63 10.95
CA GLU A 45 13.05 9.57 11.26
C GLU A 45 12.81 9.09 12.69
N LYS A 46 12.98 9.99 13.68
CA LYS A 46 12.86 9.63 15.10
C LYS A 46 11.44 9.28 15.55
N SER A 47 10.41 9.68 14.80
CA SER A 47 9.01 9.40 15.09
C SER A 47 8.56 8.00 14.65
N ILE A 48 9.43 7.26 13.95
CA ILE A 48 9.11 5.95 13.39
C ILE A 48 9.90 4.89 14.14
N LYS A 49 9.20 3.86 14.65
CA LYS A 49 9.85 2.66 15.18
C LYS A 49 10.18 1.72 14.02
N PHE A 50 11.46 1.51 13.74
CA PHE A 50 11.91 0.59 12.72
C PHE A 50 12.09 -0.83 13.28
N VAL A 51 11.48 -1.82 12.64
CA VAL A 51 11.52 -3.24 13.04
C VAL A 51 12.01 -4.09 11.87
N SER A 52 13.03 -4.91 12.08
CA SER A 52 13.46 -5.89 11.07
C SER A 52 12.50 -7.08 11.06
N GLY A 53 11.97 -7.44 9.89
CA GLY A 53 10.97 -8.50 9.77
C GLY A 53 9.56 -8.03 10.13
N LEU A 54 8.76 -8.88 10.79
CA LEU A 54 7.37 -8.60 11.13
C LEU A 54 7.23 -7.96 12.53
N PRO A 55 6.15 -7.21 12.80
CA PRO A 55 5.90 -6.65 14.13
C PRO A 55 5.48 -7.74 15.13
N SER A 56 5.57 -7.44 16.42
CA SER A 56 4.95 -8.30 17.45
C SER A 56 3.45 -8.04 17.53
N ALA A 57 2.64 -9.09 17.74
CA ALA A 57 1.18 -9.04 17.72
C ALA A 57 0.54 -8.07 18.74
N ASP A 58 1.23 -7.79 19.85
CA ASP A 58 0.71 -6.98 20.96
C ASP A 58 1.11 -5.50 20.91
N GLU A 59 1.73 -5.05 19.82
CA GLU A 59 2.21 -3.67 19.73
C GLU A 59 1.06 -2.68 19.47
N LYS A 60 0.80 -1.77 20.41
CA LYS A 60 -0.17 -0.69 20.24
C LYS A 60 0.40 0.40 19.32
N LEU A 61 -0.09 0.44 18.09
CA LEU A 61 0.34 1.33 17.01
C LEU A 61 -0.86 1.97 16.31
N ASP A 62 -0.65 3.08 15.61
CA ASP A 62 -1.68 3.77 14.80
C ASP A 62 -1.48 3.47 13.31
N LEU A 63 -0.24 3.22 12.89
CA LEU A 63 0.12 2.92 11.50
C LEU A 63 1.22 1.85 11.43
N LEU A 64 0.94 0.76 10.71
CA LEU A 64 1.89 -0.29 10.39
C LEU A 64 2.28 -0.19 8.92
N ILE A 65 3.59 -0.15 8.64
CA ILE A 65 4.13 -0.14 7.28
C ILE A 65 4.95 -1.41 7.06
N LEU A 66 4.60 -2.16 6.01
CA LEU A 66 5.30 -3.37 5.61
C LEU A 66 6.04 -3.10 4.30
N ASP A 67 7.36 -2.93 4.36
CA ASP A 67 8.20 -2.60 3.20
C ASP A 67 9.04 -3.80 2.74
N ASP A 68 8.71 -4.30 1.54
CA ASP A 68 9.40 -5.44 0.89
C ASP A 68 9.40 -6.74 1.71
N LEU A 69 8.36 -6.93 2.53
CA LEU A 69 8.15 -8.10 3.38
C LEU A 69 7.11 -9.09 2.83
N VAL A 70 6.76 -8.97 1.55
CA VAL A 70 5.71 -9.77 0.91
C VAL A 70 5.91 -11.27 1.12
N ASN A 71 7.13 -11.78 0.95
CA ASN A 71 7.44 -13.20 1.08
C ASN A 71 7.35 -13.72 2.52
N ASN A 72 7.32 -12.81 3.50
CA ASN A 72 7.22 -13.11 4.91
C ASN A 72 5.79 -12.92 5.44
N LEU A 73 4.82 -12.52 4.60
CA LEU A 73 3.44 -12.32 5.03
C LEU A 73 2.81 -13.66 5.46
N SER A 74 2.49 -13.77 6.74
CA SER A 74 1.78 -14.90 7.35
C SER A 74 0.26 -14.68 7.34
N SER A 75 -0.49 -15.71 7.78
CA SER A 75 -1.93 -15.58 8.06
C SER A 75 -2.23 -14.53 9.13
N GLU A 76 -1.34 -14.32 10.10
CA GLU A 76 -1.55 -13.31 11.15
C GLU A 76 -1.54 -11.90 10.58
N ILE A 77 -0.62 -11.60 9.65
CA ILE A 77 -0.61 -10.29 8.99
C ILE A 77 -1.89 -10.08 8.16
N SER A 78 -2.41 -11.12 7.51
CA SER A 78 -3.72 -11.04 6.84
C SER A 78 -4.86 -10.70 7.81
N GLN A 79 -4.84 -11.29 9.01
CA GLN A 79 -5.80 -10.95 10.07
C GLN A 79 -5.64 -9.51 10.55
N MET A 80 -4.40 -9.00 10.59
CA MET A 80 -4.13 -7.59 10.87
C MET A 80 -4.68 -6.66 9.78
N PHE A 81 -4.64 -7.07 8.51
CA PHE A 81 -5.25 -6.31 7.40
C PHE A 81 -6.78 -6.25 7.46
N THR A 82 -7.41 -7.28 8.04
CA THR A 82 -8.85 -7.47 8.02
C THR A 82 -9.47 -7.07 9.36
N VAL A 83 -9.58 -8.01 10.28
CA VAL A 83 -10.40 -7.91 11.49
C VAL A 83 -9.73 -7.03 12.55
N GLU A 84 -8.42 -7.16 12.74
CA GLU A 84 -7.78 -6.46 13.84
C GLU A 84 -7.58 -4.96 13.59
N SER A 85 -7.37 -4.50 12.35
CA SER A 85 -7.22 -3.07 12.05
C SER A 85 -8.47 -2.28 12.40
N HIS A 86 -9.65 -2.81 12.07
CA HIS A 86 -10.94 -2.18 12.37
C HIS A 86 -11.25 -2.18 13.88
N HIS A 87 -10.91 -3.24 14.60
CA HIS A 87 -11.19 -3.33 16.04
C HIS A 87 -10.13 -2.65 16.92
N LYS A 88 -8.87 -2.66 16.50
CA LYS A 88 -7.74 -2.02 17.21
C LYS A 88 -7.46 -0.59 16.69
N ASN A 89 -8.25 -0.11 15.73
CA ASN A 89 -8.25 1.25 15.18
C ASN A 89 -6.88 1.72 14.68
N PHE A 90 -6.22 0.90 13.85
CA PHE A 90 -4.95 1.23 13.22
C PHE A 90 -4.99 0.99 11.72
N SER A 91 -4.12 1.68 10.98
CA SER A 91 -4.00 1.55 9.53
C SER A 91 -2.81 0.69 9.12
N VAL A 92 -2.92 0.00 7.99
CA VAL A 92 -1.82 -0.79 7.41
C VAL A 92 -1.49 -0.32 6.00
N ILE A 93 -0.20 -0.12 5.72
CA ILE A 93 0.35 0.17 4.41
C ILE A 93 1.26 -0.99 3.98
N LEU A 94 0.90 -1.66 2.88
CA LEU A 94 1.78 -2.61 2.21
C LEU A 94 2.51 -1.93 1.05
N ILE A 95 3.84 -1.90 1.10
CA ILE A 95 4.67 -1.45 -0.04
C ILE A 95 5.14 -2.69 -0.79
N THR A 96 4.80 -2.78 -2.08
CA THR A 96 5.10 -3.95 -2.92
C THR A 96 5.49 -3.55 -4.34
N GLN A 97 6.25 -4.42 -5.00
CA GLN A 97 6.55 -4.30 -6.44
C GLN A 97 5.55 -5.04 -7.32
N ASN A 98 4.93 -6.10 -6.80
CA ASN A 98 4.02 -6.95 -7.53
C ASN A 98 2.59 -6.69 -7.03
N LEU A 99 1.67 -6.45 -7.97
CA LEU A 99 0.26 -6.22 -7.64
C LEU A 99 -0.45 -7.54 -7.32
N PHE A 100 -0.05 -8.62 -7.99
CA PHE A 100 -0.55 -9.97 -7.77
C PHE A 100 0.48 -10.78 -6.97
N LEU A 101 0.50 -10.55 -5.65
CA LEU A 101 1.40 -11.23 -4.74
C LEU A 101 1.21 -12.75 -4.84
N ARG A 102 2.31 -13.51 -4.86
CA ARG A 102 2.29 -14.97 -4.93
C ARG A 102 2.32 -15.60 -3.53
N VAL A 103 1.46 -15.10 -2.64
CA VAL A 103 1.32 -15.61 -1.27
C VAL A 103 -0.12 -16.01 -1.01
N ARG A 104 -0.33 -16.98 -0.11
CA ARG A 104 -1.67 -17.53 0.18
C ARG A 104 -2.69 -16.46 0.58
N VAL A 105 -2.22 -15.44 1.31
CA VAL A 105 -3.03 -14.34 1.85
C VAL A 105 -3.23 -13.16 0.89
N ALA A 106 -2.67 -13.23 -0.32
CA ALA A 106 -2.63 -12.11 -1.26
C ALA A 106 -4.03 -11.61 -1.63
N ARG A 107 -4.96 -12.54 -1.86
CA ARG A 107 -6.34 -12.23 -2.24
C ARG A 107 -7.05 -11.48 -1.13
N ASP A 108 -6.94 -11.95 0.11
CA ASP A 108 -7.60 -11.34 1.27
C ASP A 108 -7.05 -9.93 1.52
N ILE A 109 -5.72 -9.76 1.47
CA ILE A 109 -5.09 -8.43 1.60
C ILE A 109 -5.59 -7.48 0.51
N SER A 110 -5.65 -7.93 -0.74
CA SER A 110 -6.09 -7.10 -1.86
C SER A 110 -7.56 -6.72 -1.76
N LEU A 111 -8.44 -7.63 -1.33
CA LEU A 111 -9.88 -7.38 -1.21
C LEU A 111 -10.23 -6.46 -0.03
N ASN A 112 -9.41 -6.46 1.03
CA ASN A 112 -9.62 -5.60 2.20
C ASN A 112 -8.83 -4.28 2.14
N ALA A 113 -8.10 -4.03 1.05
CA ALA A 113 -7.41 -2.76 0.87
C ALA A 113 -8.37 -1.68 0.37
N HIS A 114 -8.68 -0.68 1.21
CA HIS A 114 -9.49 0.48 0.78
C HIS A 114 -8.84 1.34 -0.30
N TYR A 115 -7.51 1.39 -0.35
CA TYR A 115 -6.80 2.26 -1.28
C TYR A 115 -5.66 1.48 -1.92
N ILE A 116 -5.54 1.60 -3.24
CA ILE A 116 -4.42 1.06 -4.01
C ILE A 116 -3.78 2.18 -4.81
N ILE A 117 -2.51 2.43 -4.53
CA ILE A 117 -1.69 3.43 -5.23
C ILE A 117 -0.82 2.72 -6.26
N LEU A 118 -0.94 3.10 -7.53
CA LEU A 118 -0.23 2.52 -8.66
C LEU A 118 0.76 3.53 -9.24
N PHE A 119 2.05 3.29 -9.00
CA PHE A 119 3.11 4.02 -9.70
C PHE A 119 3.32 3.50 -11.12
N ARG A 120 4.01 4.31 -11.95
CA ARG A 120 4.41 3.92 -13.31
C ARG A 120 5.24 2.63 -13.31
N ASN A 121 4.81 1.62 -14.06
CA ASN A 121 5.54 0.37 -14.29
C ASN A 121 5.77 0.13 -15.78
N ASN A 122 6.90 0.57 -16.32
CA ASN A 122 7.22 0.40 -17.74
C ASN A 122 7.51 -1.06 -18.15
N ARG A 123 7.78 -1.95 -17.19
CA ARG A 123 8.19 -3.33 -17.47
C ARG A 123 6.99 -4.25 -17.68
N ASP A 124 6.00 -4.16 -16.79
CA ASP A 124 4.89 -5.12 -16.76
C ASP A 124 3.54 -4.39 -16.70
N GLN A 125 3.15 -3.83 -17.85
CA GLN A 125 1.83 -3.22 -18.05
C GLN A 125 0.69 -4.25 -18.02
N SER A 126 1.01 -5.55 -18.17
CA SER A 126 0.00 -6.61 -18.17
C SER A 126 -0.67 -6.75 -16.80
N GLN A 127 0.08 -6.55 -15.71
CA GLN A 127 -0.48 -6.53 -14.35
C GLN A 127 -1.50 -5.41 -14.18
N ILE A 128 -1.17 -4.20 -14.64
CA ILE A 128 -2.06 -3.05 -14.54
C ILE A 128 -3.32 -3.27 -15.39
N ALA A 129 -3.17 -3.81 -16.60
CA ALA A 129 -4.31 -4.14 -17.46
C ALA A 129 -5.21 -5.24 -16.86
N CYS A 130 -4.61 -6.26 -16.23
CA CYS A 130 -5.36 -7.30 -15.54
C CYS A 130 -6.15 -6.73 -14.35
N PHE A 131 -5.49 -5.91 -13.54
CA PHE A 131 -6.13 -5.23 -12.41
C PHE A 131 -7.26 -4.30 -12.88
N GLY A 132 -7.02 -3.49 -13.91
CA GLY A 132 -8.03 -2.62 -14.50
C GLY A 132 -9.28 -3.37 -14.96
N ARG A 133 -9.14 -4.59 -15.49
CA ARG A 133 -10.29 -5.46 -15.83
C ARG A 133 -11.02 -6.02 -14.61
N GLN A 134 -10.33 -6.23 -13.49
CA GLN A 134 -10.98 -6.70 -12.26
C GLN A 134 -11.79 -5.59 -11.59
N VAL A 135 -11.32 -4.34 -11.69
CA VAL A 135 -11.86 -3.22 -10.91
C VAL A 135 -12.78 -2.33 -11.74
N PHE A 136 -12.58 -2.29 -13.06
CA PHE A 136 -13.45 -1.64 -14.04
C PHE A 136 -13.72 -2.60 -15.22
N PRO A 137 -14.49 -3.69 -15.03
CA PRO A 137 -14.70 -4.72 -16.05
C PRO A 137 -15.14 -4.17 -17.41
N ASP A 138 -16.14 -3.27 -17.39
CA ASP A 138 -16.73 -2.68 -18.61
C ASP A 138 -15.97 -1.45 -19.12
N ARG A 139 -14.99 -0.95 -18.35
CA ARG A 139 -14.25 0.29 -18.64
C ARG A 139 -12.73 0.14 -18.56
N SER A 140 -12.22 -1.07 -18.79
CA SER A 140 -10.78 -1.38 -18.67
C SER A 140 -9.87 -0.52 -19.57
N LYS A 141 -10.34 -0.13 -20.77
CA LYS A 141 -9.60 0.79 -21.66
C LYS A 141 -9.49 2.19 -21.03
N PHE A 142 -10.59 2.71 -20.50
CA PHE A 142 -10.61 3.99 -19.79
C PHE A 142 -9.65 3.96 -18.60
N PHE A 143 -9.67 2.90 -17.79
CA PHE A 143 -8.74 2.73 -16.69
C PHE A 143 -7.28 2.81 -17.13
N MET A 144 -6.92 2.09 -18.21
CA MET A 144 -5.55 2.11 -18.73
C MET A 144 -5.12 3.48 -19.26
N ASP A 145 -6.03 4.21 -19.90
CA ASP A 145 -5.75 5.55 -20.40
C ASP A 145 -5.60 6.55 -19.23
N THR A 146 -6.43 6.45 -18.20
CA THR A 146 -6.33 7.23 -16.96
C THR A 146 -5.02 6.93 -16.23
N TYR A 147 -4.65 5.66 -16.08
CA TYR A 147 -3.38 5.25 -15.48
C TYR A 147 -2.18 5.84 -16.23
N LYS A 148 -2.16 5.77 -17.57
CA LYS A 148 -1.08 6.35 -18.38
C LYS A 148 -0.97 7.86 -18.21
N LYS A 149 -2.10 8.57 -18.17
CA LYS A 149 -2.14 10.02 -17.94
C LYS A 149 -1.67 10.38 -16.54
N ALA A 150 -2.20 9.71 -15.52
CA ALA A 150 -1.88 9.95 -14.11
C ALA A 150 -0.43 9.59 -13.74
N THR A 151 0.23 8.74 -14.53
CA THR A 151 1.62 8.32 -14.31
C THR A 151 2.57 8.80 -15.42
N ALA A 152 2.16 9.83 -16.18
CA ALA A 152 2.96 10.38 -17.26
C ALA A 152 4.28 10.96 -16.75
N GLU A 153 4.24 11.68 -15.63
CA GLU A 153 5.40 12.32 -15.02
C GLU A 153 6.09 11.45 -13.96
N LYS A 154 7.35 11.78 -13.67
CA LYS A 154 8.17 11.06 -12.70
C LYS A 154 7.55 11.15 -11.30
N TYR A 155 7.52 10.01 -10.61
CA TYR A 155 6.99 9.87 -9.24
C TYR A 155 5.49 10.18 -9.08
N GLN A 156 4.75 10.36 -10.17
CA GLN A 156 3.30 10.39 -10.13
C GLN A 156 2.72 8.97 -10.07
N PHE A 157 1.51 8.90 -9.54
CA PHE A 157 0.79 7.66 -9.28
C PHE A 157 -0.71 7.85 -9.54
N LEU A 158 -1.39 6.75 -9.83
CA LEU A 158 -2.85 6.68 -9.80
C LEU A 158 -3.28 6.16 -8.44
N LEU A 159 -4.14 6.89 -7.74
CA LEU A 159 -4.87 6.37 -6.58
C LEU A 159 -6.16 5.72 -7.07
N VAL A 160 -6.43 4.50 -6.62
CA VAL A 160 -7.71 3.81 -6.85
C VAL A 160 -8.39 3.64 -5.50
N ASP A 161 -9.62 4.12 -5.40
CA ASP A 161 -10.37 4.19 -4.14
C ASP A 161 -11.48 3.13 -4.09
N TYR A 162 -11.37 2.23 -3.11
CA TYR A 162 -12.34 1.17 -2.81
C TYR A 162 -13.10 1.45 -1.52
N PHE A 163 -12.96 2.63 -0.93
CA PHE A 163 -13.65 2.94 0.30
C PHE A 163 -15.18 2.82 0.07
N PRO A 164 -15.92 2.12 0.96
CA PRO A 164 -17.32 1.75 0.69
C PRO A 164 -18.25 2.95 0.46
N THR A 165 -17.90 4.12 1.00
CA THR A 165 -18.71 5.34 0.91
C THR A 165 -18.28 6.30 -0.20
N THR A 166 -17.25 5.94 -0.99
CA THR A 166 -16.83 6.75 -2.15
C THR A 166 -17.85 6.62 -3.27
N ASP A 167 -18.25 7.77 -3.83
CA ASP A 167 -19.16 7.85 -4.98
C ASP A 167 -18.59 7.08 -6.18
N GLU A 168 -19.44 6.38 -6.94
CA GLU A 168 -19.00 5.60 -8.10
C GLU A 168 -18.28 6.45 -9.15
N GLU A 169 -18.62 7.74 -9.27
CA GLU A 169 -17.93 8.65 -10.19
C GLU A 169 -16.52 9.03 -9.73
N GLN A 170 -16.20 8.83 -8.45
CA GLN A 170 -14.94 9.23 -7.80
C GLN A 170 -13.98 8.06 -7.51
N ARG A 171 -14.39 6.82 -7.81
CA ARG A 171 -13.60 5.59 -7.61
C ARG A 171 -12.42 5.42 -8.55
#